data_AF-A0A971HAQ1-F1
#
_entry.id   AF-A0A971HAQ1-F1
#
_cell.length_a   1.000
_cell.length_b   1.000
_cell.length_c   1.000
_cell.angle_alpha   90.00
_cell.angle_beta   90.00
_cell.angle_gamma   90.00
#
_symmetry.space_group_name_H-M   'P 1'
#
loop_
_entity.id
_entity.type
_entity.pdbx_description
1 polymer ?
#
loop_
_entity_poly.entity_id
_entity_poly.type
_entity_poly.pdbx_seq_one_letter_code
_entity_poly.pdbx_strand_id
1 'polypeptide(L)'
;PSGFFKTFFTFVSSVGSGMIQAFAWVTIVFAVLQHYEGKAHILKEFEWHPKDLPEVPVTTTVIAKSDPIASIVFIVLLFVCINVGPTLFDHWSAFPKERVIPLFDWAVFAKYLYLINISIALDLCIEIAKLYFGRYTKRLAFLSIVMNAATVIISIFLVKGVGILNKFAIEQMNTMYDLSEKAFDGLSKFWNMLPNIIVILAIVGFFIETVKTLYKTFWQPVDKS
;
A
#
# COMPACT_ATOMS: atom_id res chain seq x y z
N PRO A 1 1.04 -37.63 -15.30
CA PRO A 1 2.47 -37.23 -15.16
C PRO A 1 2.83 -35.86 -15.77
N SER A 2 2.30 -35.52 -16.96
CA SER A 2 2.61 -34.26 -17.68
C SER A 2 2.01 -32.99 -17.04
N GLY A 3 0.88 -33.10 -16.34
CA GLY A 3 0.24 -31.95 -15.68
C GLY A 3 1.01 -31.41 -14.47
N PHE A 4 1.55 -32.31 -13.64
CA PHE A 4 2.27 -31.92 -12.41
C PHE A 4 3.51 -31.06 -12.72
N PHE A 5 4.35 -31.50 -13.66
CA PHE A 5 5.54 -30.75 -14.04
C PHE A 5 5.18 -29.39 -14.63
N LYS A 6 4.14 -29.31 -15.47
CA LYS A 6 3.69 -28.03 -16.05
C LYS A 6 3.22 -27.06 -14.96
N THR A 7 2.37 -27.51 -14.04
CA THR A 7 1.89 -26.69 -12.91
C THR A 7 3.04 -26.25 -12.00
N PHE A 8 3.98 -27.16 -11.71
CA PHE A 8 5.18 -26.84 -10.92
C PHE A 8 6.05 -25.78 -11.59
N PHE A 9 6.35 -25.94 -12.89
CA PHE A 9 7.13 -24.95 -13.64
C PHE A 9 6.41 -23.61 -13.76
N THR A 10 5.09 -23.60 -13.96
CA THR A 10 4.33 -22.35 -14.00
C THR A 10 4.35 -21.64 -12.64
N PHE A 11 4.21 -22.38 -11.53
CA PHE A 11 4.32 -21.82 -10.19
C PHE A 11 5.72 -21.24 -9.91
N VAL A 12 6.78 -21.98 -10.22
CA VAL A 12 8.15 -21.49 -10.05
C VAL A 12 8.39 -20.26 -10.93
N SER A 13 7.83 -20.24 -12.14
CA SER A 13 7.94 -19.08 -13.04
C SER A 13 7.15 -17.86 -12.56
N SER A 14 5.96 -18.04 -11.97
CA SER A 14 5.14 -16.94 -11.46
C SER A 14 5.74 -16.35 -10.18
N VAL A 15 6.25 -17.20 -9.29
CA VAL A 15 6.98 -16.78 -8.10
C VAL A 15 8.27 -16.07 -8.50
N GLY A 16 9.05 -16.66 -9.42
CA GLY A 16 10.28 -16.05 -9.94
C GLY A 16 10.03 -14.71 -10.61
N SER A 17 8.99 -14.60 -11.44
CA SER A 17 8.57 -13.34 -12.05
C SER A 17 8.16 -12.31 -11.00
N GLY A 18 7.39 -12.71 -9.99
CA GLY A 18 7.00 -11.83 -8.88
C GLY A 18 8.20 -11.29 -8.11
N MET A 19 9.19 -12.15 -7.83
CA MET A 19 10.43 -11.75 -7.15
C MET A 19 11.28 -10.80 -8.01
N ILE A 20 11.41 -11.07 -9.31
CA ILE A 20 12.13 -10.19 -10.24
C ILE A 20 11.43 -8.83 -10.34
N GLN A 21 10.10 -8.81 -10.43
CA GLN A 21 9.33 -7.57 -10.46
C GLN A 21 9.47 -6.78 -9.15
N ALA A 22 9.37 -7.44 -7.99
CA ALA A 22 9.57 -6.79 -6.71
C ALA A 22 10.98 -6.19 -6.59
N PHE A 23 12.01 -6.96 -6.95
CA PHE A 23 13.39 -6.48 -6.94
C PHE A 23 13.61 -5.34 -7.94
N ALA A 24 13.04 -5.42 -9.15
CA ALA A 24 13.12 -4.39 -10.16
C ALA A 24 12.47 -3.08 -9.68
N TRP A 25 11.26 -3.14 -9.11
CA TRP A 25 10.58 -1.95 -8.60
C TRP A 25 11.30 -1.34 -7.40
N VAL A 26 11.78 -2.15 -6.46
CA VAL A 26 12.61 -1.67 -5.34
C VAL A 26 13.90 -1.01 -5.85
N THR A 27 14.56 -1.62 -6.83
CA THR A 27 15.79 -1.06 -7.44
C THR A 27 15.51 0.24 -8.16
N ILE A 28 14.42 0.34 -8.93
CA ILE A 28 14.01 1.57 -9.61
C ILE A 28 13.74 2.67 -8.59
N VAL A 29 13.05 2.38 -7.48
CA VAL A 29 12.84 3.34 -6.40
C VAL A 29 14.18 3.83 -5.86
N PHE A 30 15.09 2.94 -5.48
CA PHE A 30 16.41 3.36 -4.97
C PHE A 30 17.23 4.13 -6.01
N ALA A 31 17.19 3.73 -7.28
CA ALA A 31 17.89 4.42 -8.37
C ALA A 31 17.33 5.83 -8.62
N VAL A 32 16.00 5.98 -8.59
CA VAL A 32 15.31 7.26 -8.65
C VAL A 32 15.73 8.13 -7.46
N LEU A 33 15.67 7.58 -6.24
CA LEU A 33 16.08 8.29 -5.03
C LEU A 33 17.53 8.77 -5.12
N GLN A 34 18.45 7.89 -5.53
CA GLN A 34 19.87 8.22 -5.67
C GLN A 34 20.11 9.26 -6.78
N HIS A 35 19.37 9.20 -7.89
CA HIS A 35 19.47 10.17 -8.97
C HIS A 35 19.05 11.59 -8.52
N TYR A 36 18.00 11.68 -7.70
CA TYR A 36 17.52 12.97 -7.19
C TYR A 36 18.33 13.46 -5.96
N GLU A 37 18.86 12.57 -5.12
CA GLU A 37 19.74 12.91 -3.99
C GLU A 37 21.16 13.30 -4.44
N GLY A 38 21.66 12.74 -5.55
CA GLY A 38 23.00 13.01 -6.09
C GLY A 38 23.24 14.48 -6.51
N LYS A 39 22.21 15.34 -6.46
CA LYS A 39 22.34 16.78 -6.72
C LYS A 39 22.35 17.65 -5.46
N ALA A 40 22.07 17.09 -4.28
CA ALA A 40 22.07 17.86 -3.02
C ALA A 40 23.46 17.97 -2.39
N HIS A 41 24.42 17.13 -2.79
CA HIS A 41 25.76 17.08 -2.20
C HIS A 41 26.91 17.51 -3.12
N ILE A 42 26.61 18.07 -4.30
CA ILE A 42 27.57 18.89 -5.05
C ILE A 42 27.43 20.31 -4.50
N LEU A 43 27.83 20.51 -3.25
CA LEU A 43 28.19 21.83 -2.79
C LEU A 43 29.34 22.24 -3.71
N LYS A 44 29.06 23.17 -4.63
CA LYS A 44 30.10 23.95 -5.29
C LYS A 44 31.14 24.31 -4.24
N GLU A 45 32.43 24.23 -4.58
CA GLU A 45 33.50 24.85 -3.80
C GLU A 45 33.07 26.28 -3.45
N PHE A 46 32.53 26.44 -2.25
CA PHE A 46 32.04 27.70 -1.73
C PHE A 46 33.01 28.00 -0.60
N GLU A 47 33.65 29.18 -0.65
CA GLU A 47 34.42 29.68 0.48
C GLU A 47 33.47 29.79 1.67
N TRP A 48 33.54 28.79 2.54
CA TRP A 48 32.65 28.65 3.68
C TRP A 48 33.12 29.60 4.79
N HIS A 49 32.24 30.49 5.26
CA HIS A 49 32.46 31.26 6.49
C HIS A 49 31.52 30.80 7.62
N PRO A 50 31.93 30.91 8.90
CA PRO A 50 31.09 30.51 10.04
C PRO A 50 29.74 31.21 10.14
N LYS A 51 29.56 32.36 9.46
CA LYS A 51 28.31 33.10 9.38
C LYS A 51 27.34 32.56 8.33
N ASP A 52 27.81 31.70 7.44
CA ASP A 52 27.01 31.07 6.38
C ASP A 52 26.36 29.76 6.85
N LEU A 53 26.44 29.46 8.16
CA LEU A 53 25.78 28.31 8.74
C LEU A 53 24.25 28.50 8.60
N PRO A 54 23.56 27.69 7.79
CA PRO A 54 22.11 27.78 7.70
C PRO A 54 21.53 27.51 9.10
N GLU A 55 20.48 28.25 9.45
CA GLU A 55 19.74 28.01 10.70
C GLU A 55 19.39 26.52 10.79
N VAL A 56 19.73 25.91 11.94
CA VAL A 56 19.48 24.49 12.17
C VAL A 56 17.97 24.28 12.07
N PRO A 57 17.46 23.55 11.07
CA PRO A 57 16.03 23.31 10.97
C PRO A 57 15.58 22.58 12.23
N VAL A 58 14.46 23.02 12.81
CA VAL A 58 13.86 22.36 13.97
C VAL A 58 13.70 20.88 13.63
N THR A 59 14.38 20.01 14.38
CA THR A 59 14.57 18.58 14.06
C THR A 59 13.26 17.82 13.85
N THR A 60 12.17 18.36 14.37
CA THR A 60 10.81 17.83 14.28
C THR A 60 10.14 18.06 12.92
N THR A 61 10.63 18.98 12.08
CA THR A 61 10.16 19.19 10.69
C THR A 61 10.76 18.17 9.72
N VAL A 62 11.89 17.56 10.07
CA VAL A 62 12.64 16.64 9.21
C VAL A 62 11.95 15.29 9.16
N ILE A 63 11.82 14.73 7.97
CA ILE A 63 11.29 13.38 7.74
C ILE A 63 12.48 12.43 7.72
N ALA A 64 12.51 11.49 8.67
CA ALA A 64 13.49 10.41 8.66
C ALA A 64 13.28 9.57 7.40
N LYS A 65 14.31 9.47 6.54
CA LYS A 65 14.21 8.79 5.23
C LYS A 65 13.79 7.32 5.33
N SER A 66 14.10 6.66 6.45
CA SER A 66 13.72 5.26 6.70
C SER A 66 12.21 5.05 6.75
N ASP A 67 11.43 6.03 7.20
CA ASP A 67 9.96 5.95 7.33
C ASP A 67 9.27 5.82 5.95
N PRO A 68 9.47 6.75 4.99
CA PRO A 68 8.90 6.61 3.66
C PRO A 68 9.54 5.49 2.83
N ILE A 69 10.83 5.15 3.02
CA ILE A 69 11.44 4.00 2.31
C ILE A 69 10.76 2.68 2.73
N ALA A 70 10.55 2.46 4.03
CA ALA A 70 9.87 1.26 4.52
C ALA A 70 8.43 1.19 3.98
N SER A 71 7.72 2.33 3.96
CA SER A 71 6.38 2.43 3.39
C SER A 71 6.36 2.09 1.90
N ILE A 72 7.30 2.62 1.10
CA ILE A 72 7.40 2.31 -0.34
C ILE A 72 7.62 0.81 -0.56
N VAL A 73 8.54 0.19 0.19
CA VAL A 73 8.79 -1.26 0.09
C VAL A 73 7.50 -2.03 0.35
N PHE A 74 6.76 -1.67 1.41
CA PHE A 74 5.49 -2.32 1.72
C PHE A 74 4.42 -2.11 0.64
N ILE A 75 4.29 -0.90 0.10
CA ILE A 75 3.35 -0.57 -0.98
C ILE A 75 3.69 -1.36 -2.25
N VAL A 76 4.96 -1.45 -2.63
CA VAL A 76 5.42 -2.22 -3.80
C VAL A 76 5.15 -3.72 -3.61
N LEU A 77 5.40 -4.27 -2.42
CA LEU A 77 5.06 -5.65 -2.11
C LEU A 77 3.55 -5.89 -2.21
N LEU A 78 2.74 -4.99 -1.65
CA LEU A 78 1.28 -5.06 -1.75
C LEU A 78 0.79 -4.99 -3.20
N PHE A 79 1.38 -4.11 -4.02
CA PHE A 79 1.11 -4.00 -5.46
C PHE A 79 1.35 -5.32 -6.18
N VAL A 80 2.51 -5.95 -5.95
CA VAL A 80 2.84 -7.25 -6.54
C VAL A 80 1.86 -8.32 -6.06
N CYS A 81 1.57 -8.39 -4.76
CA CYS A 81 0.62 -9.35 -4.20
C CYS A 81 -0.78 -9.21 -4.81
N ILE A 82 -1.28 -7.97 -5.00
CA ILE A 82 -2.61 -7.71 -5.55
C ILE A 82 -2.69 -8.04 -7.04
N ASN A 83 -1.66 -7.72 -7.82
CA ASN A 83 -1.68 -7.94 -9.27
C ASN A 83 -1.32 -9.39 -9.65
N VAL A 84 -0.41 -10.03 -8.92
CA VAL A 84 0.02 -11.41 -9.17
C VAL A 84 -0.87 -12.42 -8.43
N GLY A 85 -1.46 -12.04 -7.30
CA GLY A 85 -2.33 -12.89 -6.47
C GLY A 85 -3.39 -13.66 -7.25
N PRO A 86 -4.22 -13.01 -8.10
CA PRO A 86 -5.23 -13.70 -8.91
C PRO A 86 -4.65 -14.84 -9.76
N THR A 87 -3.48 -14.62 -10.37
CA THR A 87 -2.82 -15.64 -11.19
C THR A 87 -2.25 -16.79 -10.36
N LEU A 88 -1.81 -16.53 -9.12
CA LEU A 88 -1.36 -17.58 -8.19
C LEU A 88 -2.52 -18.47 -7.74
N PHE A 89 -3.69 -17.89 -7.44
CA PHE A 89 -4.88 -18.65 -7.04
C PHE A 89 -5.44 -19.49 -8.19
N ASP A 90 -5.43 -18.97 -9.43
CA ASP A 90 -5.88 -19.72 -10.62
C ASP A 90 -4.95 -20.90 -10.96
N HIS A 91 -3.63 -20.74 -10.78
CA HIS A 91 -2.66 -21.79 -11.09
C HIS A 91 -2.49 -22.82 -9.98
N TRP A 92 -2.95 -22.54 -8.75
CA TRP A 92 -3.03 -23.51 -7.65
C TRP A 92 -4.19 -24.51 -7.85
N SER A 93 -4.25 -25.07 -9.05
CA SER A 93 -5.16 -26.14 -9.49
C SER A 93 -4.70 -27.54 -9.03
N ALA A 94 -3.70 -27.61 -8.15
CA ALA A 94 -3.32 -28.84 -7.43
C ALA A 94 -4.34 -29.22 -6.35
N PHE A 95 -5.21 -28.29 -5.95
CA PHE A 95 -6.43 -28.59 -5.19
C PHE A 95 -7.60 -28.74 -6.18
N PRO A 96 -8.55 -29.66 -5.92
CA PRO A 96 -9.82 -29.65 -6.66
C PRO A 96 -10.40 -28.23 -6.60
N LYS A 97 -10.84 -27.69 -7.75
CA LYS A 97 -11.44 -26.33 -7.84
C LYS A 97 -12.56 -26.11 -6.80
N GLU A 98 -13.12 -27.21 -6.31
CA GLU A 98 -14.13 -27.32 -5.26
C GLU A 98 -13.63 -27.07 -3.83
N ARG A 99 -12.35 -26.76 -3.59
CA ARG A 99 -11.80 -26.53 -2.23
C ARG A 99 -11.18 -25.15 -2.00
N VAL A 100 -11.24 -24.25 -2.97
CA VAL A 100 -10.73 -22.88 -2.81
C VAL A 100 -11.91 -21.93 -2.69
N ILE A 101 -12.06 -21.32 -1.53
CA ILE A 101 -13.12 -20.33 -1.26
C ILE A 101 -12.57 -18.94 -1.62
N PRO A 102 -13.08 -18.29 -2.68
CA PRO A 102 -12.62 -16.98 -3.06
C PRO A 102 -13.12 -15.93 -2.06
N LEU A 103 -12.20 -15.18 -1.47
CA LEU A 103 -12.53 -14.07 -0.56
C LEU A 103 -13.05 -12.84 -1.31
N PHE A 104 -12.59 -12.64 -2.54
CA PHE A 104 -13.03 -11.57 -3.43
C PHE A 104 -14.03 -12.10 -4.46
N ASP A 105 -14.99 -11.26 -4.84
CA ASP A 105 -15.75 -11.50 -6.06
C ASP A 105 -14.80 -11.22 -7.25
N TRP A 106 -14.33 -12.28 -7.91
CA TRP A 106 -13.32 -12.13 -8.98
C TRP A 106 -13.82 -11.32 -10.18
N ALA A 107 -15.12 -11.36 -10.49
CA ALA A 107 -15.67 -10.58 -11.59
C ALA A 107 -15.63 -9.08 -11.26
N VAL A 108 -15.97 -8.72 -10.02
CA VAL A 108 -15.89 -7.33 -9.54
C VAL A 108 -14.43 -6.91 -9.36
N PHE A 109 -13.61 -7.75 -8.72
CA PHE A 109 -12.20 -7.48 -8.45
C PHE A 109 -11.41 -7.21 -9.72
N ALA A 110 -11.50 -8.10 -10.71
CA ALA A 110 -10.79 -7.93 -11.98
C ALA A 110 -11.27 -6.67 -12.73
N LYS A 111 -12.58 -6.40 -12.71
CA LYS A 111 -13.16 -5.21 -13.33
C LYS A 111 -12.63 -3.91 -12.72
N TYR A 112 -12.45 -3.86 -11.39
CA TYR A 112 -12.03 -2.64 -10.69
C TYR A 112 -10.56 -2.65 -10.25
N LEU A 113 -9.75 -3.61 -10.72
CA LEU A 113 -8.32 -3.70 -10.43
C LEU A 113 -7.57 -2.40 -10.77
N TYR A 114 -7.99 -1.70 -11.82
CA TYR A 114 -7.41 -0.40 -12.20
C TYR A 114 -7.57 0.66 -11.10
N LEU A 115 -8.71 0.69 -10.38
CA LEU A 115 -8.91 1.62 -9.26
C LEU A 115 -8.04 1.27 -8.06
N ILE A 116 -7.84 -0.03 -7.79
CA ILE A 116 -6.92 -0.49 -6.75
C ILE A 116 -5.49 -0.05 -7.06
N ASN A 117 -5.07 -0.21 -8.32
CA ASN A 117 -3.76 0.24 -8.78
C ASN A 117 -3.62 1.77 -8.73
N ILE A 118 -4.69 2.53 -9.00
CA ILE A 118 -4.70 3.99 -8.82
C ILE A 118 -4.52 4.35 -7.35
N SER A 119 -5.24 3.72 -6.41
CA SER A 119 -5.06 4.01 -4.98
C SER A 119 -3.64 3.70 -4.50
N ILE A 120 -3.06 2.59 -4.94
CA ILE A 120 -1.68 2.21 -4.62
C ILE A 120 -0.69 3.24 -5.19
N ALA A 121 -0.93 3.71 -6.43
CA ALA A 121 -0.09 4.72 -7.07
C ALA A 121 -0.17 6.07 -6.32
N LEU A 122 -1.35 6.47 -5.85
CA LEU A 122 -1.51 7.67 -5.01
C LEU A 122 -0.69 7.56 -3.73
N ASP A 123 -0.80 6.44 -3.00
CA ASP A 123 -0.05 6.22 -1.77
C ASP A 123 1.46 6.21 -2.03
N LEU A 124 1.89 5.58 -3.13
CA LEU A 124 3.30 5.58 -3.55
C LEU A 124 3.81 7.00 -3.87
N CYS A 125 3.02 7.81 -4.58
CA CYS A 125 3.37 9.19 -4.89
C CYS A 125 3.56 10.05 -3.64
N ILE A 126 2.74 9.84 -2.60
CA ILE A 126 2.88 10.54 -1.31
C ILE A 126 4.21 10.18 -0.66
N GLU A 127 4.57 8.91 -0.60
CA GLU A 127 5.83 8.47 0.04
C GLU A 127 7.07 8.94 -0.73
N ILE A 128 7.00 8.95 -2.07
CA ILE A 128 8.05 9.55 -2.91
C ILE A 128 8.15 11.06 -2.66
N ALA A 129 7.02 11.76 -2.52
CA ALA A 129 7.02 13.19 -2.19
C ALA A 129 7.63 13.46 -0.81
N LYS A 130 7.33 12.64 0.20
CA LYS A 130 7.95 12.72 1.53
C LYS A 130 9.47 12.57 1.45
N LEU A 131 9.98 11.67 0.62
CA LEU A 131 11.43 11.52 0.36
C LEU A 131 12.03 12.70 -0.37
N TYR A 132 11.36 13.19 -1.42
CA TYR A 132 11.84 14.31 -2.22
C TYR A 132 11.93 15.61 -1.41
N PHE A 133 10.89 15.93 -0.63
CA PHE A 133 10.89 17.15 0.18
C PHE A 133 11.76 17.01 1.44
N GLY A 134 11.81 15.82 2.05
CA GLY A 134 12.61 15.55 3.25
C GLY A 134 12.18 16.30 4.53
N ARG A 135 11.15 17.15 4.43
CA ARG A 135 10.59 17.95 5.53
C ARG A 135 9.10 18.19 5.34
N TYR A 136 8.38 18.34 6.46
CA TYR A 136 6.96 18.70 6.45
C TYR A 136 6.80 20.16 6.00
N THR A 137 6.31 20.35 4.78
CA THR A 137 5.97 21.67 4.23
C THR A 137 4.46 21.80 4.04
N LYS A 138 3.94 23.02 4.01
CA LYS A 138 2.51 23.28 3.71
C LYS A 138 2.06 22.66 2.38
N ARG A 139 2.94 22.66 1.37
CA ARG A 139 2.69 22.03 0.06
C ARG A 139 2.59 20.51 0.16
N LEU A 140 3.54 19.88 0.85
CA LEU A 140 3.50 18.43 1.10
C LEU A 140 2.27 18.04 1.92
N ALA A 141 1.92 18.83 2.95
CA ALA A 141 0.74 18.59 3.77
C ALA A 141 -0.55 18.61 2.96
N PHE A 142 -0.72 19.62 2.10
CA PHE A 142 -1.86 19.72 1.21
C PHE A 142 -1.92 18.52 0.24
N LEU A 143 -0.80 18.17 -0.39
CA LEU A 143 -0.71 17.04 -1.32
C LEU A 143 -1.11 15.72 -0.63
N SER A 144 -0.55 15.45 0.54
CA SER A 144 -0.84 14.23 1.30
C SER A 144 -2.32 14.14 1.69
N ILE A 145 -2.92 15.24 2.14
CA ILE A 145 -4.35 15.25 2.52
C ILE A 145 -5.23 14.96 1.30
N VAL A 146 -4.98 15.62 0.16
CA VAL A 146 -5.77 15.43 -1.06
C VAL A 146 -5.64 14.00 -1.59
N MET A 147 -4.41 13.47 -1.67
CA MET A 147 -4.17 12.13 -2.18
C MET A 147 -4.71 11.05 -1.23
N ASN A 148 -4.51 11.17 0.09
CA ASN A 148 -5.07 10.21 1.04
C ASN A 148 -6.61 10.25 1.04
N ALA A 149 -7.22 11.43 0.90
CA ALA A 149 -8.67 11.54 0.77
C ALA A 149 -9.18 10.81 -0.48
N ALA A 150 -8.49 10.96 -1.62
CA ALA A 150 -8.82 10.22 -2.83
C ALA A 150 -8.67 8.69 -2.63
N THR A 151 -7.60 8.22 -1.99
CA THR A 151 -7.42 6.80 -1.63
C THR A 151 -8.57 6.27 -0.76
N VAL A 152 -9.02 7.02 0.25
CA VAL A 152 -10.16 6.63 1.09
C VAL A 152 -11.45 6.58 0.30
N ILE A 153 -11.72 7.57 -0.56
CA ILE A 153 -12.92 7.60 -1.40
C ILE A 153 -12.96 6.37 -2.31
N ILE A 154 -11.84 6.05 -2.97
CA ILE A 154 -11.70 4.84 -3.79
C ILE A 154 -11.95 3.59 -2.95
N SER A 155 -11.36 3.50 -1.75
CA SER A 155 -11.52 2.36 -0.85
C SER A 155 -12.99 2.15 -0.43
N ILE A 156 -13.70 3.23 -0.08
CA ILE A 156 -15.13 3.18 0.26
C ILE A 156 -15.95 2.72 -0.94
N PHE A 157 -15.67 3.26 -2.13
CA PHE A 157 -16.36 2.88 -3.36
C PHE A 157 -16.14 1.40 -3.70
N LEU A 158 -14.90 0.89 -3.59
CA LEU A 158 -14.56 -0.51 -3.86
C LEU A 158 -15.25 -1.47 -2.89
N VAL A 159 -15.23 -1.14 -1.60
CA VAL A 159 -15.71 -2.06 -0.56
C VAL A 159 -17.23 -1.99 -0.40
N LYS A 160 -17.83 -0.80 -0.37
CA LYS A 160 -19.28 -0.61 -0.12
C LYS A 160 -20.08 -0.31 -1.38
N GLY A 161 -19.50 0.38 -2.36
CA GLY A 161 -20.20 0.74 -3.59
C GLY A 161 -20.38 -0.45 -4.52
N VAL A 162 -19.27 -1.07 -4.91
CA VAL A 162 -19.28 -2.21 -5.85
C VAL A 162 -19.28 -3.57 -5.15
N GLY A 163 -18.85 -3.62 -3.89
CA GLY A 163 -18.88 -4.84 -3.08
C GLY A 163 -17.83 -5.85 -3.54
N ILE A 164 -16.55 -5.49 -3.45
CA ILE A 164 -15.44 -6.34 -3.94
C ILE A 164 -15.26 -7.68 -3.18
N LEU A 165 -15.81 -7.79 -1.97
CA LEU A 165 -15.74 -9.00 -1.16
C LEU A 165 -16.86 -9.98 -1.55
N ASN A 166 -16.53 -11.26 -1.64
CA ASN A 166 -17.50 -12.31 -1.95
C ASN A 166 -18.49 -12.48 -0.78
N LYS A 167 -19.76 -12.14 -1.00
CA LYS A 167 -20.82 -12.24 0.01
C LYS A 167 -21.11 -13.67 0.46
N PHE A 168 -20.83 -14.65 -0.39
CA PHE A 168 -21.14 -16.06 -0.15
C PHE A 168 -19.95 -16.87 0.39
N ALA A 169 -18.81 -16.23 0.69
CA ALA A 169 -17.58 -16.93 1.07
C ALA A 169 -17.79 -17.85 2.30
N ILE A 170 -18.49 -17.39 3.33
CA ILE A 170 -18.72 -18.20 4.54
C ILE A 170 -19.74 -19.32 4.30
N GLU A 171 -20.73 -19.09 3.45
CA GLU A 171 -21.69 -20.14 3.05
C GLU A 171 -20.98 -21.25 2.26
N GLN A 172 -20.15 -20.88 1.29
CA GLN A 172 -19.30 -21.81 0.55
C GLN A 172 -18.35 -22.57 1.49
N MET A 173 -17.80 -21.89 2.50
CA MET A 173 -16.99 -22.54 3.53
C MET A 173 -17.77 -23.58 4.33
N ASN A 174 -19.00 -23.26 4.71
CA ASN A 174 -19.86 -24.18 5.44
C ASN A 174 -20.20 -25.41 4.61
N THR A 175 -20.56 -25.24 3.33
CA THR A 175 -20.87 -26.36 2.43
C THR A 175 -19.66 -27.29 2.22
N MET A 176 -18.45 -26.75 2.17
CA MET A 176 -17.23 -27.54 1.94
C MET A 176 -16.69 -28.23 3.19
N TYR A 177 -16.83 -27.60 4.36
CA TYR A 177 -16.14 -28.02 5.58
C TYR A 177 -17.07 -28.40 6.74
N ASP A 178 -18.39 -28.30 6.56
CA ASP A 178 -19.42 -28.60 7.56
C ASP A 178 -19.11 -27.96 8.92
N LEU A 179 -19.12 -26.62 8.94
CA LEU A 179 -18.71 -25.87 10.13
C LEU A 179 -19.73 -26.09 11.25
N SER A 180 -19.24 -26.20 12.49
CA SER A 180 -20.11 -26.16 13.67
C SER A 180 -20.97 -24.88 13.66
N GLU A 181 -22.23 -24.96 14.09
CA GLU A 181 -23.16 -23.82 14.14
C GLU A 181 -22.56 -22.58 14.80
N LYS A 182 -21.80 -22.74 15.89
CA LYS A 182 -21.11 -21.63 16.58
C LYS A 182 -20.04 -20.98 15.70
N ALA A 183 -19.29 -21.79 14.96
CA ALA A 183 -18.24 -21.30 14.07
C ALA A 183 -18.87 -20.56 12.87
N PHE A 184 -19.91 -21.15 12.27
CA PHE A 184 -20.65 -20.53 11.16
C PHE A 184 -21.26 -19.18 11.55
N ASP A 185 -21.95 -19.10 12.70
CA ASP A 185 -22.55 -17.84 13.19
C ASP A 185 -21.47 -16.78 13.46
N GLY A 186 -20.38 -17.15 14.13
CA GLY A 186 -19.27 -16.23 14.42
C GLY A 186 -18.58 -15.70 13.16
N LEU A 187 -18.23 -16.61 12.23
CA LEU A 187 -17.59 -16.26 10.96
C LEU A 187 -18.51 -15.42 10.09
N SER A 188 -19.80 -15.75 10.00
CA SER A 188 -20.78 -15.00 9.20
C SER A 188 -20.97 -13.58 9.73
N LYS A 189 -21.07 -13.42 11.06
CA LYS A 189 -21.14 -12.10 11.70
C LYS A 189 -19.88 -11.28 11.39
N PHE A 190 -18.70 -11.86 11.57
CA PHE A 190 -17.43 -11.19 11.27
C PHE A 190 -17.35 -10.80 9.79
N TRP A 191 -17.68 -11.71 8.88
CA TRP A 191 -17.65 -11.47 7.44
C TRP A 191 -18.59 -10.34 7.00
N ASN A 192 -19.78 -10.29 7.58
CA ASN A 192 -20.74 -9.21 7.32
C ASN A 192 -20.29 -7.85 7.90
N MET A 193 -19.48 -7.86 8.98
CA MET A 193 -18.89 -6.65 9.54
C MET A 193 -17.63 -6.20 8.80
N LEU A 194 -16.93 -7.12 8.12
CA LEU A 194 -15.64 -6.88 7.49
C LEU A 194 -15.61 -5.66 6.53
N PRO A 195 -16.59 -5.47 5.62
CA PRO A 195 -16.64 -4.26 4.79
C PRO A 195 -16.70 -2.96 5.60
N ASN A 196 -17.44 -2.97 6.71
CA ASN A 196 -17.54 -1.80 7.60
C ASN A 196 -16.22 -1.55 8.35
N ILE A 197 -15.59 -2.62 8.85
CA ILE A 197 -14.30 -2.54 9.53
C ILE A 197 -13.23 -1.95 8.60
N ILE A 198 -13.13 -2.43 7.36
CA ILE A 198 -12.16 -1.92 6.38
C ILE A 198 -12.35 -0.41 6.14
N VAL A 199 -13.61 0.03 5.95
CA VAL A 199 -13.91 1.45 5.75
C VAL A 199 -13.58 2.29 6.98
N ILE A 200 -13.92 1.81 8.19
CA ILE A 200 -13.59 2.52 9.43
C ILE A 200 -12.07 2.64 9.58
N LEU A 201 -11.31 1.57 9.33
CA LEU A 201 -9.85 1.59 9.39
C LEU A 201 -9.25 2.57 8.37
N ALA A 202 -9.79 2.62 7.15
CA ALA A 202 -9.34 3.57 6.13
C ALA A 202 -9.58 5.03 6.56
N ILE A 203 -10.76 5.34 7.10
CA ILE A 203 -11.11 6.68 7.60
C ILE A 203 -10.25 7.08 8.81
N VAL A 204 -10.06 6.16 9.76
CA VAL A 204 -9.21 6.39 10.94
C VAL A 204 -7.77 6.60 10.53
N GLY A 205 -7.25 5.78 9.59
CA GLY A 205 -5.90 5.94 9.04
C GLY A 205 -5.70 7.30 8.39
N PHE A 206 -6.65 7.73 7.56
CA PHE A 206 -6.65 9.08 6.98
C PHE A 206 -6.64 10.17 8.03
N PHE A 207 -7.46 10.05 9.08
CA PHE A 207 -7.52 11.03 10.15
C PHE A 207 -6.19 11.11 10.90
N ILE A 208 -5.61 9.96 11.28
CA ILE A 208 -4.31 9.90 11.97
C ILE A 208 -3.22 10.55 11.12
N GLU A 209 -3.13 10.19 9.84
CA GLU A 209 -2.09 10.73 8.95
C GLU A 209 -2.27 12.24 8.71
N THR A 210 -3.52 12.70 8.59
CA THR A 210 -3.86 14.12 8.45
C THR A 210 -3.45 14.90 9.70
N VAL A 211 -3.83 14.43 10.89
CA VAL A 211 -3.46 15.08 12.16
C VAL A 211 -1.94 15.11 12.34
N LYS A 212 -1.25 13.98 12.11
CA LYS A 212 0.22 13.89 12.17
C LYS A 212 0.86 14.90 11.23
N THR A 213 0.38 15.00 10.00
CA THR A 213 0.92 15.88 8.97
C THR A 213 0.67 17.36 9.30
N LEU A 214 -0.53 17.73 9.74
CA LEU A 214 -0.87 19.10 10.13
C LEU A 214 -0.11 19.53 11.38
N TYR A 215 -0.04 18.68 12.41
CA TYR A 215 0.70 18.97 13.64
C TYR A 215 2.17 19.26 13.35
N LYS A 216 2.83 18.40 12.56
CA LYS A 216 4.23 18.59 12.18
C LYS A 216 4.47 19.77 11.24
N THR A 217 3.45 20.21 10.50
CA THR A 217 3.57 21.34 9.56
C THR A 217 3.32 22.69 10.23
N PHE A 218 2.40 22.78 11.20
CA PHE A 218 1.91 24.06 11.73
C PHE A 218 2.19 24.31 13.21
N TRP A 219 2.35 23.27 14.04
CA TRP A 219 2.39 23.42 15.50
C TRP A 219 3.78 23.21 16.11
N GLN A 220 4.84 23.51 15.36
CA GLN A 220 6.19 23.44 15.90
C GLN A 220 6.61 24.82 16.43
N PRO A 221 7.25 24.88 17.61
CA PRO A 221 7.68 26.15 18.17
C PRO A 221 8.63 26.82 17.17
N VAL A 222 8.21 28.00 16.70
CA VAL A 222 9.13 28.96 16.11
C VAL A 222 10.08 29.33 17.24
N ASP A 223 11.32 28.85 17.19
CA ASP A 223 12.32 29.33 18.12
C ASP A 223 12.47 30.83 17.88
N LYS A 224 12.24 31.61 18.92
CA LYS A 224 12.40 33.06 18.89
C LYS A 224 13.90 33.30 18.78
N SER A 225 14.38 33.67 17.59
CA SER A 225 15.67 34.35 17.41
C SER A 225 15.66 35.69 18.12
#